data_AF-A0AAN5C0T5-F1
#
_entry.id   AF-A0AAN5C0T5-F1
#
_cell.length_a   1.000
_cell.length_b   1.000
_cell.length_c   1.000
_cell.angle_alpha   90.00
_cell.angle_beta   90.00
_cell.angle_gamma   90.00
#
_symmetry.space_group_name_H-M   'P 1'
#
loop_
_entity.id
_entity.type
_entity.pdbx_description
1 polymer ?
#
loop_
_entity_poly.entity_id
_entity_poly.type
_entity_poly.pdbx_seq_one_letter_code
_entity_poly.pdbx_strand_id
1 'polypeptide(L)'
;MFLFPKSPRWLASKDCWEEALQVLSKLHGQGDVNHPKVLAEYKEIQEALALEREQSATGFQELIKPRIFKRVILGMSLQMWSQLCGMNVMMYYIVYIMQSTGAGSPLLTASIQYILNTALTLPAIIYLDKFGRRPAILIGFFLQAIFLYLEGGLQGGFGAPNPHTDPKLDAISWTVADHPAVGKAIIALSYLFVCSFATTIGPTSWTYPAEIYPAKVRAKAVSLATASNWIWNCLLALFVPPLLWSINWKMYMIFAAFNTAAFIHMFLTAPETKGYTLEEMDDVFDSGLPAWRKLERKSRMEELEKEIIEGNLKITPAHEATGVSATHVTPEKQV
;
A
#
# COMPACT_ATOMS: atom_id res chain seq x y z
N MET A 1 6.39 -6.59 20.32
CA MET A 1 5.89 -7.84 19.70
C MET A 1 5.57 -8.96 20.70
N PHE A 2 6.08 -8.97 21.93
CA PHE A 2 5.81 -10.04 22.92
C PHE A 2 4.35 -10.13 23.44
N LEU A 3 3.51 -9.12 23.20
CA LEU A 3 2.12 -9.04 23.69
C LEU A 3 1.07 -9.40 22.62
N PHE A 4 1.47 -9.61 21.36
CA PHE A 4 0.53 -9.92 20.27
C PHE A 4 0.58 -11.41 19.94
N PRO A 5 -0.57 -12.04 19.62
CA PRO A 5 -0.59 -13.41 19.15
C PRO A 5 0.18 -13.53 17.83
N LYS A 6 0.83 -14.68 17.61
CA LYS A 6 1.49 -14.96 16.33
C LYS A 6 0.43 -15.05 15.23
N SER A 7 0.82 -14.72 13.99
CA SER A 7 -0.08 -14.85 12.83
C SER A 7 -0.63 -16.28 12.73
N PRO A 8 -1.96 -16.48 12.62
CA PRO A 8 -2.55 -17.81 12.46
C PRO A 8 -1.95 -18.59 11.30
N ARG A 9 -1.66 -17.92 10.19
CA ARG A 9 -1.03 -18.53 9.02
C ARG A 9 0.40 -18.99 9.30
N TRP A 10 1.16 -18.22 10.07
CA TRP A 10 2.51 -18.62 10.48
C TRP A 10 2.45 -19.85 11.40
N LEU A 11 1.53 -19.88 12.36
CA LEU A 11 1.30 -21.02 13.24
C LEU A 11 0.94 -22.27 12.43
N ALA A 12 -0.02 -22.14 11.50
CA ALA A 12 -0.41 -23.21 10.58
C ALA A 12 0.76 -23.69 9.71
N SER A 13 1.63 -22.79 9.23
CA SER A 13 2.82 -23.18 8.45
C SER A 13 3.83 -24.03 9.25
N LYS A 14 3.78 -23.95 10.58
CA LYS A 14 4.60 -24.73 11.54
C LYS A 14 3.86 -25.95 12.10
N ASP A 15 2.74 -26.34 11.49
CA ASP A 15 1.87 -27.44 11.95
C ASP A 15 1.19 -27.20 13.31
N CYS A 16 1.19 -25.97 13.82
CA CYS A 16 0.50 -25.59 15.06
C CYS A 16 -0.98 -25.21 14.77
N TRP A 17 -1.76 -26.16 14.26
CA TRP A 17 -3.12 -25.92 13.77
C TRP A 17 -4.13 -25.55 14.85
N GLU A 18 -4.02 -26.13 16.05
CA GLU A 18 -4.89 -25.81 17.18
C GLU A 18 -4.68 -24.37 17.65
N GLU A 19 -3.43 -23.94 17.79
CA GLU A 19 -3.09 -22.55 18.12
C GLU A 19 -3.56 -21.59 17.02
N ALA A 20 -3.40 -21.96 15.74
CA ALA A 20 -3.90 -21.15 14.63
C ALA A 20 -5.43 -20.97 14.71
N LEU A 21 -6.18 -22.03 15.00
CA LEU A 21 -7.63 -21.99 15.14
C LEU A 21 -8.07 -21.15 16.35
N GLN A 22 -7.38 -21.26 17.48
CA GLN A 22 -7.64 -20.43 18.67
C GLN A 22 -7.35 -18.95 18.44
N VAL A 23 -6.31 -18.62 17.66
CA VAL A 23 -6.03 -17.22 17.32
C VAL A 23 -7.07 -16.71 16.32
N LEU A 24 -7.47 -17.50 15.33
CA LEU A 24 -8.55 -17.15 14.41
C LEU A 24 -9.88 -16.92 15.14
N SER A 25 -10.23 -17.78 16.09
CA SER A 25 -11.47 -17.62 16.85
C SER A 25 -11.47 -16.33 17.67
N LYS A 26 -10.35 -15.98 18.31
CA LYS A 26 -10.22 -14.71 19.04
C LYS A 26 -10.28 -13.49 18.12
N LEU A 27 -9.77 -13.58 16.90
CA LEU A 27 -9.76 -12.47 15.94
C LEU A 27 -11.11 -12.28 15.24
N HIS A 28 -11.73 -13.35 14.75
CA HIS A 28 -12.87 -13.29 13.83
C HIS A 28 -14.13 -14.01 14.33
N GLY A 29 -14.03 -14.83 15.38
CA GLY A 29 -15.14 -15.62 15.94
C GLY A 29 -15.56 -15.23 17.35
N GLN A 30 -15.08 -14.11 17.90
CA GLN A 30 -15.32 -13.70 19.30
C GLN A 30 -14.98 -14.78 20.35
N GLY A 31 -14.03 -15.66 20.02
CA GLY A 31 -13.62 -16.80 20.84
C GLY A 31 -14.28 -18.13 20.47
N ASP A 32 -15.29 -18.13 19.60
CA ASP A 32 -15.93 -19.36 19.10
C ASP A 32 -15.11 -19.97 17.95
N VAL A 33 -14.59 -21.18 18.19
CA VAL A 33 -13.82 -21.95 17.22
C VAL A 33 -14.70 -22.56 16.12
N ASN A 34 -16.00 -22.69 16.35
CA ASN A 34 -16.96 -23.25 15.40
C ASN A 34 -17.66 -22.18 14.57
N HIS A 35 -17.29 -20.90 14.75
CA HIS A 35 -17.89 -19.81 13.99
C HIS A 35 -17.66 -20.02 12.48
N PRO A 36 -18.69 -19.89 11.62
CA PRO A 36 -18.59 -20.18 10.18
C PRO A 36 -17.42 -19.49 9.48
N LYS A 37 -17.19 -18.19 9.78
CA LYS A 37 -16.06 -17.43 9.23
C LYS A 37 -14.70 -17.98 9.64
N VAL A 38 -14.57 -18.46 10.88
CA VAL A 38 -13.30 -19.02 11.41
C VAL A 38 -12.99 -20.33 10.69
N LEU A 39 -14.00 -21.19 10.52
CA LEU A 39 -13.84 -22.47 9.82
C LEU A 39 -13.55 -22.26 8.33
N ALA A 40 -14.20 -21.29 7.67
CA ALA A 40 -13.93 -20.93 6.28
C ALA A 40 -12.47 -20.49 6.08
N GLU A 41 -11.99 -19.56 6.90
CA GLU A 41 -10.61 -19.06 6.83
C GLU A 41 -9.59 -20.15 7.20
N TYR A 42 -9.90 -20.97 8.21
CA TYR A 42 -9.07 -22.12 8.57
C TYR A 42 -8.90 -23.10 7.40
N LYS A 43 -9.99 -23.40 6.67
CA LYS A 43 -9.96 -24.26 5.49
C LYS A 43 -9.18 -23.65 4.34
N GLU A 44 -9.36 -22.35 4.07
CA GLU A 44 -8.58 -21.63 3.05
C GLU A 44 -7.07 -21.70 3.34
N ILE A 45 -6.68 -21.53 4.61
CA ILE A 45 -5.28 -21.66 5.04
C ILE A 45 -4.76 -23.11 4.87
N GLN A 46 -5.57 -24.12 5.18
CA GLN A 46 -5.20 -25.53 4.95
C GLN A 46 -4.96 -25.84 3.47
N GLU A 47 -5.89 -25.45 2.60
CA GLU A 47 -5.77 -25.66 1.15
C GLU A 47 -4.53 -24.93 0.58
N ALA A 48 -4.31 -23.69 1.01
CA ALA A 48 -3.15 -22.91 0.60
C ALA A 48 -1.82 -23.56 1.06
N LEU A 49 -1.72 -24.01 2.30
CA LEU A 49 -0.50 -24.63 2.83
C LEU A 49 -0.21 -26.01 2.22
N ALA A 50 -1.24 -26.80 1.91
CA ALA A 50 -1.08 -28.06 1.18
C ALA A 50 -0.45 -27.81 -0.20
N LEU A 51 -0.97 -26.83 -0.94
CA LEU A 51 -0.45 -26.40 -2.24
C LEU A 51 0.95 -25.77 -2.17
N GLU A 52 1.34 -25.18 -1.03
CA GLU A 52 2.68 -24.67 -0.78
C GLU A 52 3.69 -25.79 -0.49
N ARG A 53 3.30 -26.79 0.30
CA ARG A 53 4.16 -27.92 0.68
C ARG A 53 4.45 -28.86 -0.49
N GLU A 54 3.47 -29.09 -1.35
CA GLU A 54 3.66 -29.85 -2.60
C GLU A 54 4.64 -29.16 -3.57
N GLN A 55 4.88 -27.86 -3.41
CA GLN A 55 5.71 -27.05 -4.30
C GLN A 55 6.97 -26.51 -3.61
N SER A 56 7.59 -27.35 -2.77
CA SER A 56 8.69 -27.03 -1.85
C SER A 56 9.75 -26.05 -2.40
N ALA A 57 9.97 -24.98 -1.63
CA ALA A 57 11.09 -24.03 -1.67
C ALA A 57 11.30 -23.21 -2.98
N THR A 58 10.49 -22.17 -3.15
CA THR A 58 10.65 -21.20 -4.24
C THR A 58 11.81 -20.22 -4.00
N GLY A 59 12.96 -20.38 -4.67
CA GLY A 59 14.08 -19.42 -4.62
C GLY A 59 13.73 -18.04 -5.22
N PHE A 60 14.64 -17.06 -5.17
CA PHE A 60 14.44 -15.76 -5.86
C PHE A 60 14.22 -15.93 -7.38
N GLN A 61 14.67 -17.05 -7.96
CA GLN A 61 14.44 -17.43 -9.35
C GLN A 61 12.95 -17.62 -9.71
N GLU A 62 12.08 -17.80 -8.73
CA GLU A 62 10.64 -17.93 -8.99
C GLU A 62 9.99 -16.57 -9.32
N LEU A 63 10.63 -15.48 -8.92
CA LEU A 63 10.18 -14.11 -9.21
C LEU A 63 10.37 -13.72 -10.67
N ILE A 64 11.29 -14.37 -11.38
CA ILE A 64 11.55 -14.11 -12.81
C ILE A 64 10.67 -14.94 -13.74
N LYS A 65 9.85 -15.87 -13.21
CA LYS A 65 8.92 -16.64 -14.03
C LYS A 65 7.86 -15.72 -14.67
N PRO A 66 7.48 -15.92 -15.94
CA PRO A 66 6.61 -14.99 -16.68
C PRO A 66 5.28 -14.64 -15.98
N ARG A 67 4.70 -15.59 -15.24
CA ARG A 67 3.44 -15.40 -14.48
C ARG A 67 3.58 -14.43 -13.31
N ILE A 68 4.72 -14.47 -12.60
CA ILE A 68 4.96 -13.67 -11.39
C ILE A 68 5.73 -12.39 -11.70
N PHE A 69 6.58 -12.40 -12.72
CA PHE A 69 7.46 -11.29 -13.08
C PHE A 69 6.68 -9.99 -13.34
N LYS A 70 5.53 -10.07 -14.02
CA LYS A 70 4.65 -8.91 -14.25
C LYS A 70 4.15 -8.30 -12.94
N ARG A 71 3.80 -9.13 -11.96
CA ARG A 71 3.35 -8.67 -10.63
C ARG A 71 4.50 -8.03 -9.86
N VAL A 72 5.70 -8.61 -9.95
CA VAL A 72 6.93 -8.10 -9.30
C VAL A 72 7.27 -6.71 -9.85
N ILE A 73 7.28 -6.55 -11.17
CA ILE A 73 7.46 -5.25 -11.80
C ILE A 73 6.37 -4.28 -11.37
N LEU A 74 5.10 -4.71 -11.32
CA LEU A 74 4.00 -3.85 -10.89
C LEU A 74 4.22 -3.30 -9.47
N GLY A 75 4.53 -4.17 -8.49
CA GLY A 75 4.78 -3.72 -7.12
C GLY A 75 6.05 -2.87 -6.98
N MET A 76 7.14 -3.22 -7.68
CA MET A 76 8.37 -2.42 -7.71
C MET A 76 8.16 -1.06 -8.36
N SER A 77 7.37 -0.99 -9.43
CA SER A 77 7.06 0.23 -10.15
C SER A 77 6.17 1.16 -9.34
N LEU A 78 5.18 0.65 -8.60
CA LEU A 78 4.36 1.47 -7.70
C LEU A 78 5.24 2.12 -6.62
N GLN A 79 6.18 1.36 -6.05
CA GLN A 79 7.12 1.92 -5.07
C GLN A 79 8.09 2.94 -5.67
N MET A 80 8.56 2.72 -6.89
CA MET A 80 9.30 3.71 -7.67
C MET A 80 8.47 4.98 -7.88
N TRP A 81 7.24 4.86 -8.37
CA TRP A 81 6.35 6.00 -8.60
C TRP A 81 6.00 6.75 -7.31
N SER A 82 5.85 6.05 -6.19
CA SER A 82 5.65 6.65 -4.87
C SER A 82 6.82 7.54 -4.44
N GLN A 83 8.06 7.23 -4.86
CA GLN A 83 9.20 8.12 -4.62
C GLN A 83 9.29 9.23 -5.68
N LEU A 84 9.13 8.87 -6.96
CA LEU A 84 9.20 9.79 -8.10
C LEU A 84 8.02 10.76 -8.18
N CYS A 85 6.98 10.62 -7.36
CA CYS A 85 5.89 11.60 -7.30
C CYS A 85 6.32 12.94 -6.70
N GLY A 86 7.48 12.99 -6.01
CA GLY A 86 8.04 14.21 -5.45
C GLY A 86 7.71 14.45 -3.96
N MET A 87 7.13 13.48 -3.26
CA MET A 87 6.73 13.64 -1.85
C MET A 87 7.91 14.00 -0.92
N ASN A 88 9.04 13.31 -1.04
CA ASN A 88 10.20 13.61 -0.20
C ASN A 88 10.77 15.00 -0.50
N VAL A 89 10.77 15.40 -1.78
CA VAL A 89 11.21 16.72 -2.20
C VAL A 89 10.31 17.79 -1.58
N MET A 90 9.00 17.60 -1.67
CA MET A 90 8.04 18.48 -1.03
C MET A 90 8.14 18.51 0.49
N MET A 91 8.58 17.43 1.16
CA MET A 91 8.76 17.44 2.61
C MET A 91 10.06 18.10 3.04
N TYR A 92 11.16 17.84 2.33
CA TYR A 92 12.50 18.32 2.73
C TYR A 92 12.76 19.77 2.32
N TYR A 93 12.21 20.20 1.18
CA TYR A 93 12.50 21.52 0.64
C TYR A 93 11.37 22.53 0.84
N ILE A 94 10.29 22.17 1.52
CA ILE A 94 9.17 23.11 1.78
C ILE A 94 9.62 24.39 2.45
N VAL A 95 10.55 24.32 3.41
CA VAL A 95 11.07 25.50 4.11
C VAL A 95 11.69 26.49 3.13
N TYR A 96 12.44 26.00 2.15
CA TYR A 96 13.06 26.82 1.11
C TYR A 96 12.02 27.37 0.13
N ILE A 97 11.00 26.58 -0.22
CA ILE A 97 9.85 27.04 -1.02
C ILE A 97 9.13 28.17 -0.26
N MET A 98 8.92 28.05 1.04
CA MET A 98 8.25 29.08 1.83
C MET A 98 9.07 30.36 1.93
N GLN A 99 10.37 30.22 2.20
CA GLN A 99 11.29 31.35 2.18
C GLN A 99 11.32 32.04 0.81
N SER A 100 11.20 31.27 -0.27
CA SER A 100 11.15 31.80 -1.65
C SER A 100 9.92 32.67 -1.93
N THR A 101 8.83 32.48 -1.20
CA THR A 101 7.59 33.27 -1.35
C THR A 101 7.54 34.50 -0.45
N GLY A 102 8.50 34.63 0.48
CA GLY A 102 8.53 35.70 1.48
C GLY A 102 7.39 35.65 2.52
N ALA A 103 6.62 34.56 2.57
CA ALA A 103 5.40 34.45 3.36
C ALA A 103 5.58 33.66 4.67
N GLY A 104 5.40 34.33 5.80
CA GLY A 104 5.25 33.70 7.12
C GLY A 104 6.53 33.10 7.72
N SER A 105 6.41 32.47 8.89
CA SER A 105 7.50 31.73 9.52
C SER A 105 7.68 30.37 8.82
N PRO A 106 8.85 30.08 8.22
CA PRO A 106 9.07 28.83 7.48
C PRO A 106 8.83 27.58 8.34
N LEU A 107 9.16 27.65 9.63
CA LEU A 107 8.97 26.55 10.57
C LEU A 107 7.49 26.27 10.85
N LEU A 108 6.66 27.31 10.95
CA LEU A 108 5.22 27.15 11.17
C LEU A 108 4.57 26.46 9.97
N THR A 109 4.91 26.91 8.78
CA THR A 109 4.35 26.39 7.53
C THR A 109 4.78 24.93 7.29
N ALA A 110 6.04 24.61 7.53
CA ALA A 110 6.52 23.22 7.50
C ALA A 110 5.79 22.35 8.54
N SER A 111 5.59 22.86 9.76
CA SER A 111 4.89 22.14 10.83
C SER A 111 3.44 21.84 10.46
N ILE A 112 2.71 22.79 9.87
CA ILE A 112 1.34 22.59 9.38
C ILE A 112 1.30 21.45 8.36
N GLN A 113 2.27 21.41 7.44
CA GLN A 113 2.34 20.35 6.44
C GLN A 113 2.51 18.95 7.06
N TYR A 114 3.37 18.81 8.08
CA TYR A 114 3.53 17.54 8.82
C TYR A 114 2.27 17.15 9.60
N ILE A 115 1.58 18.13 10.19
CA ILE A 115 0.30 17.91 10.87
C ILE A 115 -0.75 17.42 9.87
N LEU A 116 -0.89 18.07 8.71
CA LEU A 116 -1.83 17.68 7.66
C LEU A 116 -1.55 16.25 7.16
N ASN A 117 -0.29 15.93 6.90
CA ASN A 117 0.12 14.58 6.50
C ASN A 117 -0.33 13.54 7.55
N THR A 118 0.01 13.75 8.82
CA THR A 118 -0.32 12.82 9.89
C THR A 118 -1.82 12.71 10.11
N ALA A 119 -2.52 13.85 10.17
CA ALA A 119 -3.95 13.92 10.45
C ALA A 119 -4.79 13.27 9.35
N LEU A 120 -4.37 13.36 8.08
CA LEU A 120 -5.10 12.77 6.96
C LEU A 120 -4.72 11.32 6.67
N THR A 121 -3.52 10.89 7.06
CA THR A 121 -3.10 9.49 6.92
C THR A 121 -3.95 8.57 7.80
N LEU A 122 -4.34 9.00 9.01
CA LEU A 122 -5.11 8.17 9.93
C LEU A 122 -6.51 7.78 9.39
N PRO A 123 -7.38 8.72 8.97
CA PRO A 123 -8.63 8.37 8.30
C PRO A 123 -8.39 7.59 7.02
N ALA A 124 -7.35 7.94 6.24
CA ALA A 124 -7.08 7.25 5.00
C ALA A 124 -6.88 5.75 5.21
N ILE A 125 -6.11 5.34 6.21
CA ILE A 125 -5.92 3.92 6.56
C ILE A 125 -7.26 3.24 6.88
N ILE A 126 -8.14 3.91 7.63
CA ILE A 126 -9.44 3.36 8.05
C ILE A 126 -10.42 3.23 6.88
N TYR A 127 -10.41 4.20 5.96
CA TYR A 127 -11.38 4.28 4.86
C TYR A 127 -10.85 3.68 3.55
N LEU A 128 -9.56 3.37 3.44
CA LEU A 128 -8.95 2.82 2.23
C LEU A 128 -9.61 1.49 1.84
N ASP A 129 -10.00 0.68 2.82
CA ASP A 129 -10.71 -0.58 2.58
C ASP A 129 -12.10 -0.38 1.96
N LYS A 130 -12.75 0.74 2.25
CA LYS A 130 -14.03 1.09 1.62
C LYS A 130 -13.85 1.73 0.24
N PHE A 131 -12.78 2.48 0.03
CA PHE A 131 -12.56 3.20 -1.22
C PHE A 131 -12.01 2.30 -2.34
N GLY A 132 -11.11 1.38 -2.00
CA GLY A 132 -10.40 0.52 -2.94
C GLY A 132 -9.02 1.06 -3.32
N ARG A 133 -8.15 0.18 -3.81
CA ARG A 133 -6.73 0.50 -4.03
C ARG A 133 -6.51 1.16 -5.38
N ARG A 134 -7.14 0.63 -6.44
CA ARG A 134 -7.03 1.21 -7.79
C ARG A 134 -7.52 2.67 -7.85
N PRO A 135 -8.71 3.05 -7.36
CA PRO A 135 -9.15 4.43 -7.41
C PRO A 135 -8.27 5.34 -6.54
N ALA A 136 -7.77 4.87 -5.39
CA ALA A 136 -6.82 5.62 -4.58
C ALA A 136 -5.54 5.94 -5.38
N ILE A 137 -4.92 4.95 -6.01
CA ILE A 137 -3.71 5.14 -6.81
C ILE A 137 -3.95 6.14 -7.95
N LEU A 138 -5.04 5.99 -8.69
CA LEU A 138 -5.33 6.83 -9.86
C LEU A 138 -5.67 8.27 -9.46
N ILE A 139 -6.54 8.46 -8.47
CA ILE A 139 -6.90 9.81 -7.99
C ILE A 139 -5.69 10.49 -7.36
N GLY A 140 -4.86 9.74 -6.62
CA GLY A 140 -3.62 10.23 -6.04
C GLY A 140 -2.69 10.83 -7.08
N PHE A 141 -2.26 10.03 -8.06
CA PHE A 141 -1.35 10.50 -9.10
C PHE A 141 -1.95 11.61 -9.97
N PHE A 142 -3.26 11.56 -10.24
CA PHE A 142 -3.94 12.61 -11.01
C PHE A 142 -3.95 13.96 -10.28
N LEU A 143 -4.35 13.98 -9.00
CA LEU A 143 -4.38 15.20 -8.20
C LEU A 143 -2.97 15.76 -7.99
N GLN A 144 -1.99 14.89 -7.72
CA GLN A 144 -0.59 15.27 -7.58
C GLN A 144 -0.03 15.90 -8.85
N ALA A 145 -0.34 15.33 -10.03
CA ALA A 145 0.05 15.92 -11.31
C ALA A 145 -0.54 17.33 -11.48
N ILE A 146 -1.83 17.52 -11.19
CA ILE A 146 -2.49 18.83 -11.30
C ILE A 146 -1.81 19.85 -10.38
N PHE A 147 -1.63 19.53 -9.10
CA PHE A 147 -1.05 20.48 -8.14
C PHE A 147 0.38 20.86 -8.53
N LEU A 148 1.20 19.90 -8.99
CA LEU A 148 2.56 20.19 -9.42
C LEU A 148 2.63 20.95 -10.75
N TYR A 149 1.73 20.72 -11.71
CA TYR A 149 1.65 21.54 -12.92
C TYR A 149 1.26 22.98 -12.60
N LEU A 150 0.28 23.18 -11.71
CA LEU A 150 -0.14 24.50 -11.27
C LEU A 150 0.99 25.21 -10.52
N GLU A 151 1.64 24.52 -9.59
CA GLU A 151 2.76 25.07 -8.82
C GLU A 151 3.95 25.43 -9.72
N GLY A 152 4.36 24.52 -10.61
CA GLY A 152 5.40 24.77 -11.59
C GLY A 152 5.05 25.91 -12.56
N GLY A 153 3.79 26.00 -13.00
CA GLY A 153 3.30 27.07 -13.86
C GLY A 153 3.32 28.44 -13.18
N LEU A 154 2.89 28.51 -11.92
CA LEU A 154 2.93 29.74 -11.12
C LEU A 154 4.37 30.19 -10.86
N GLN A 155 5.25 29.26 -10.46
CA GLN A 155 6.66 29.56 -10.25
C GLN A 155 7.38 29.96 -11.54
N GLY A 156 7.05 29.36 -12.68
CA GLY A 156 7.64 29.70 -13.97
C GLY A 156 7.14 31.01 -14.55
N GLY A 157 5.87 31.38 -14.29
CA GLY A 157 5.26 32.60 -14.81
C GLY A 157 5.53 33.85 -13.98
N PHE A 158 5.65 33.70 -12.65
CA PHE A 158 5.76 34.84 -11.72
C PHE A 158 7.03 34.82 -10.87
N GLY A 159 7.86 33.77 -10.99
CA GLY A 159 9.11 33.69 -10.26
C GLY A 159 10.29 34.30 -11.03
N ALA A 160 11.29 34.72 -10.28
CA ALA A 160 12.53 35.25 -10.78
C ALA A 160 13.73 34.55 -10.10
N PRO A 161 14.91 34.52 -10.74
CA PRO A 161 16.14 34.14 -10.07
C PRO A 161 16.35 34.99 -8.81
N ASN A 162 16.74 34.36 -7.71
CA ASN A 162 16.96 35.09 -6.46
C ASN A 162 18.13 36.09 -6.65
N PRO A 163 17.91 37.41 -6.44
CA PRO A 163 18.95 38.42 -6.64
C PRO A 163 20.00 38.46 -5.52
N HIS A 164 19.84 37.67 -4.45
CA HIS A 164 20.68 37.75 -3.24
C HIS A 164 21.40 36.43 -2.91
N THR A 165 21.52 35.50 -3.86
CA THR A 165 22.17 34.21 -3.61
C THR A 165 23.67 34.21 -3.87
N ASP A 166 24.44 33.75 -2.88
CA ASP A 166 25.76 33.17 -3.13
C ASP A 166 25.59 31.74 -3.68
N PRO A 167 26.10 31.42 -4.88
CA PRO A 167 26.00 30.10 -5.52
C PRO A 167 26.51 28.91 -4.67
N LYS A 168 27.24 29.16 -3.59
CA LYS A 168 27.82 28.12 -2.73
C LYS A 168 27.19 28.02 -1.34
N LEU A 169 26.35 28.97 -0.93
CA LEU A 169 25.86 29.07 0.46
C LEU A 169 24.33 29.08 0.59
N ASP A 170 23.57 29.47 -0.44
CA ASP A 170 22.13 29.70 -0.29
C ASP A 170 21.25 28.69 -1.03
N ALA A 171 20.51 27.84 -0.30
CA ALA A 171 19.65 26.82 -0.89
C ALA A 171 18.45 27.31 -1.75
N ILE A 172 18.23 28.64 -1.88
CA ILE A 172 17.06 29.23 -2.55
C ILE A 172 17.48 29.94 -3.85
N SER A 173 17.49 29.23 -4.97
CA SER A 173 17.87 29.76 -6.28
C SER A 173 16.77 30.53 -7.03
N TRP A 174 15.51 30.40 -6.61
CA TRP A 174 14.32 30.94 -7.29
C TRP A 174 13.35 31.53 -6.29
N THR A 175 12.79 32.72 -6.54
CA THR A 175 11.87 33.42 -5.62
C THR A 175 10.64 33.97 -6.34
N VAL A 176 9.53 34.11 -5.62
CA VAL A 176 8.24 34.68 -6.10
C VAL A 176 7.82 35.86 -5.18
N ALA A 177 8.81 36.53 -4.58
CA ALA A 177 8.59 37.51 -3.51
C ALA A 177 7.76 38.74 -3.95
N ASP A 178 7.83 39.10 -5.24
CA ASP A 178 7.13 40.26 -5.79
C ASP A 178 5.60 40.07 -5.89
N HIS A 179 5.12 38.84 -5.72
CA HIS A 179 3.70 38.48 -5.87
C HIS A 179 3.16 37.70 -4.66
N PRO A 180 2.76 38.39 -3.56
CA PRO A 180 2.36 37.72 -2.32
C PRO A 180 1.10 36.84 -2.46
N ALA A 181 0.21 37.15 -3.41
CA ALA A 181 -0.94 36.30 -3.71
C ALA A 181 -0.54 34.97 -4.36
N VAL A 182 0.45 35.00 -5.27
CA VAL A 182 1.00 33.80 -5.92
C VAL A 182 1.77 32.96 -4.91
N GLY A 183 2.53 33.60 -4.02
CA GLY A 183 3.17 32.94 -2.89
C GLY A 183 2.18 32.11 -2.09
N LYS A 184 1.09 32.71 -1.59
CA LYS A 184 0.03 31.99 -0.85
C LYS A 184 -0.61 30.85 -1.65
N ALA A 185 -0.80 31.02 -2.96
CA ALA A 185 -1.35 29.98 -3.82
C ALA A 185 -0.40 28.77 -3.91
N ILE A 186 0.92 29.00 -4.05
CA ILE A 186 1.94 27.93 -4.02
C ILE A 186 1.86 27.17 -2.69
N ILE A 187 1.79 27.88 -1.56
CA ILE A 187 1.65 27.23 -0.24
C ILE A 187 0.42 26.32 -0.17
N ALA A 188 -0.72 26.83 -0.61
CA ALA A 188 -1.97 26.08 -0.60
C ALA A 188 -1.88 24.83 -1.50
N LEU A 189 -1.25 24.96 -2.69
CA LEU A 189 -1.04 23.83 -3.61
C LEU A 189 -0.10 22.78 -3.02
N SER A 190 0.99 23.18 -2.36
CA SER A 190 1.90 22.25 -1.69
C SER A 190 1.19 21.48 -0.57
N TYR A 191 0.33 22.14 0.21
CA TYR A 191 -0.50 21.46 1.21
C TYR A 191 -1.49 20.48 0.58
N LEU A 192 -2.20 20.89 -0.48
CA LEU A 192 -3.12 20.00 -1.17
C LEU A 192 -2.41 18.79 -1.79
N PHE A 193 -1.21 18.98 -2.33
CA PHE A 193 -0.35 17.91 -2.80
C PHE A 193 -0.06 16.90 -1.67
N VAL A 194 0.38 17.36 -0.51
CA VAL A 194 0.64 16.50 0.65
C VAL A 194 -0.61 15.78 1.14
N CYS A 195 -1.73 16.50 1.24
CA CYS A 195 -3.02 15.92 1.62
C CYS A 195 -3.44 14.81 0.65
N SER A 196 -3.25 15.02 -0.66
CA SER A 196 -3.53 14.00 -1.66
C SER A 196 -2.62 12.78 -1.51
N PHE A 197 -1.32 12.96 -1.26
CA PHE A 197 -0.39 11.85 -1.02
C PHE A 197 -0.78 11.04 0.22
N ALA A 198 -0.99 11.72 1.35
CA ALA A 198 -1.32 11.10 2.63
C ALA A 198 -2.61 10.27 2.57
N THR A 199 -3.59 10.74 1.79
CA THR A 199 -4.89 10.06 1.65
C THR A 199 -4.91 8.93 0.63
N THR A 200 -3.93 8.86 -0.27
CA THR A 200 -3.96 7.93 -1.41
C THR A 200 -2.68 7.11 -1.51
N ILE A 201 -1.64 7.63 -2.15
CA ILE A 201 -0.41 6.92 -2.49
C ILE A 201 0.36 6.48 -1.26
N GLY A 202 0.35 7.29 -0.18
CA GLY A 202 1.03 7.00 1.07
C GLY A 202 0.73 5.61 1.60
N PRO A 203 -0.51 5.33 2.07
CA PRO A 203 -0.87 3.99 2.54
C PRO A 203 -0.91 2.96 1.40
N THR A 204 -1.43 3.32 0.23
CA THR A 204 -1.66 2.34 -0.85
C THR A 204 -0.38 1.78 -1.44
N SER A 205 0.71 2.57 -1.48
CA SER A 205 2.00 2.12 -2.00
C SER A 205 2.63 0.98 -1.17
N TRP A 206 2.23 0.84 0.10
CA TRP A 206 2.70 -0.22 0.98
C TRP A 206 1.75 -1.40 1.07
N THR A 207 0.43 -1.15 1.03
CA THR A 207 -0.56 -2.23 1.08
C THR A 207 -0.66 -2.99 -0.23
N TYR A 208 -0.63 -2.29 -1.37
CA TYR A 208 -0.84 -2.89 -2.69
C TYR A 208 0.20 -3.98 -3.04
N PRO A 209 1.52 -3.78 -2.84
CA PRO A 209 2.49 -4.86 -3.05
C PRO A 209 2.22 -6.08 -2.15
N ALA A 210 1.73 -5.90 -0.93
CA ALA A 210 1.43 -7.02 -0.05
C ALA A 210 0.23 -7.86 -0.52
N GLU A 211 -0.70 -7.24 -1.26
CA GLU A 211 -1.95 -7.85 -1.73
C GLU A 211 -1.78 -8.59 -3.07
N ILE A 212 -0.98 -8.07 -4.00
CA ILE A 212 -0.89 -8.62 -5.37
C ILE A 212 -0.05 -9.90 -5.50
N TYR A 213 0.78 -10.21 -4.51
CA TYR A 213 1.69 -11.35 -4.59
C TYR A 213 1.08 -12.63 -3.99
N PRO A 214 1.24 -13.77 -4.70
CA PRO A 214 0.91 -15.07 -4.12
C PRO A 214 1.77 -15.34 -2.90
N ALA A 215 1.21 -16.01 -1.91
CA ALA A 215 1.85 -16.18 -0.61
C ALA A 215 3.23 -16.83 -0.68
N LYS A 216 3.41 -17.80 -1.59
CA LYS A 216 4.67 -18.50 -1.90
C LYS A 216 5.86 -17.59 -2.09
N VAL A 217 5.65 -16.43 -2.73
CA VAL A 217 6.73 -15.50 -3.11
C VAL A 217 6.57 -14.13 -2.46
N ARG A 218 5.46 -13.88 -1.77
CA ARG A 218 5.07 -12.59 -1.21
C ARG A 218 6.18 -11.93 -0.42
N ALA A 219 6.78 -12.62 0.56
CA ALA A 219 7.83 -12.03 1.39
C ALA A 219 9.04 -11.53 0.56
N LYS A 220 9.47 -12.30 -0.45
CA LYS A 220 10.59 -11.95 -1.33
C LYS A 220 10.22 -10.87 -2.35
N ALA A 221 9.01 -10.90 -2.87
CA ALA A 221 8.53 -9.90 -3.83
C ALA A 221 8.27 -8.54 -3.15
N VAL A 222 7.73 -8.55 -1.93
CA VAL A 222 7.58 -7.36 -1.09
C VAL A 222 8.95 -6.78 -0.74
N SER A 223 9.96 -7.61 -0.41
CA SER A 223 11.30 -7.08 -0.13
C SER A 223 11.95 -6.42 -1.36
N LEU A 224 11.73 -6.92 -2.58
CA LEU A 224 12.16 -6.24 -3.81
C LEU A 224 11.41 -4.92 -4.05
N ALA A 225 10.11 -4.87 -3.78
CA ALA A 225 9.34 -3.63 -3.87
C ALA A 225 9.85 -2.58 -2.87
N THR A 226 10.14 -3.00 -1.63
CA THR A 226 10.75 -2.14 -0.60
C THR A 226 12.17 -1.72 -0.99
N ALA A 227 12.98 -2.60 -1.59
CA ALA A 227 14.29 -2.24 -2.11
C ALA A 227 14.19 -1.20 -3.22
N SER A 228 13.23 -1.34 -4.14
CA SER A 228 12.92 -0.33 -5.17
C SER A 228 12.62 1.03 -4.53
N ASN A 229 11.77 1.07 -3.50
CA ASN A 229 11.48 2.29 -2.74
C ASN A 229 12.77 2.97 -2.25
N TRP A 230 13.62 2.25 -1.53
CA TRP A 230 14.86 2.82 -0.96
C TRP A 230 15.91 3.19 -2.01
N ILE A 231 15.98 2.45 -3.13
CA ILE A 231 16.86 2.81 -4.26
C ILE A 231 16.44 4.17 -4.82
N TRP A 232 15.17 4.34 -5.15
CA TRP A 232 14.68 5.62 -5.70
C TRP A 232 14.74 6.75 -4.68
N ASN A 233 14.50 6.47 -3.40
CA ASN A 233 14.72 7.41 -2.31
C ASN A 233 16.18 7.92 -2.29
N CYS A 234 17.15 6.99 -2.34
CA CYS A 234 18.58 7.30 -2.37
C CYS A 234 18.96 8.12 -3.61
N LEU A 235 18.50 7.72 -4.80
CA LEU A 235 18.76 8.46 -6.04
C LEU A 235 18.20 9.89 -5.96
N LEU A 236 16.98 10.08 -5.44
CA LEU A 236 16.41 11.41 -5.27
C LEU A 236 17.23 12.24 -4.25
N ALA A 237 17.63 11.65 -3.12
CA ALA A 237 18.46 12.36 -2.15
C ALA A 237 19.80 12.82 -2.74
N LEU A 238 20.39 12.08 -3.67
CA LEU A 238 21.64 12.42 -4.34
C LEU A 238 21.47 13.46 -5.45
N PHE A 239 20.42 13.33 -6.28
CA PHE A 239 20.28 14.14 -7.51
C PHE A 239 19.39 15.38 -7.35
N VAL A 240 18.42 15.38 -6.43
CA VAL A 240 17.50 16.52 -6.26
C VAL A 240 18.20 17.80 -5.81
N PRO A 241 19.11 17.81 -4.81
CA PRO A 241 19.73 19.07 -4.41
C PRO A 241 20.50 19.79 -5.55
N PRO A 242 21.35 19.11 -6.35
CA PRO A 242 21.96 19.73 -7.53
C PRO A 242 20.94 20.19 -8.60
N LEU A 243 19.86 19.43 -8.79
CA LEU A 243 18.81 19.78 -9.73
C LEU A 243 18.05 21.04 -9.30
N LEU A 244 17.73 21.20 -8.02
CA LEU A 244 17.06 22.39 -7.50
C LEU A 244 17.79 23.68 -7.88
N TRP A 245 19.12 23.67 -7.78
CA TRP A 245 19.97 24.79 -8.20
C TRP A 245 20.00 25.03 -9.71
N SER A 246 19.91 23.97 -10.51
CA SER A 246 20.15 24.03 -11.95
C SER A 246 18.88 24.29 -12.76
N ILE A 247 17.76 23.69 -12.34
CA ILE A 247 16.51 23.65 -13.11
C ILE A 247 15.34 24.38 -12.41
N ASN A 248 15.49 24.78 -11.15
CA ASN A 248 14.54 25.61 -10.40
C ASN A 248 13.08 25.09 -10.53
N TRP A 249 12.17 25.95 -10.99
CA TRP A 249 10.74 25.66 -11.17
C TRP A 249 10.44 24.51 -12.16
N LYS A 250 11.35 24.22 -13.09
CA LYS A 250 11.16 23.13 -14.07
C LYS A 250 11.14 21.76 -13.40
N MET A 251 11.69 21.65 -12.19
CA MET A 251 11.65 20.42 -11.40
C MET A 251 10.21 19.99 -11.07
N TYR A 252 9.32 20.94 -10.73
CA TYR A 252 7.91 20.63 -10.48
C TYR A 252 7.22 20.09 -11.73
N MET A 253 7.58 20.61 -12.91
CA MET A 253 7.07 20.09 -14.18
C MET A 253 7.57 18.66 -14.47
N ILE A 254 8.81 18.33 -14.12
CA ILE A 254 9.33 16.96 -14.25
C ILE A 254 8.58 16.00 -13.33
N PHE A 255 8.38 16.38 -12.06
CA PHE A 255 7.59 15.57 -11.13
C PHE A 255 6.12 15.47 -11.56
N ALA A 256 5.53 16.53 -12.09
CA ALA A 256 4.17 16.49 -12.65
C ALA A 256 4.08 15.52 -13.84
N ALA A 257 5.09 15.50 -14.71
CA ALA A 257 5.19 14.54 -15.81
C ALA A 257 5.36 13.10 -15.30
N PHE A 258 6.16 12.86 -14.26
CA PHE A 258 6.25 11.56 -13.61
C PHE A 258 4.93 11.10 -13.00
N ASN A 259 4.19 11.99 -12.33
CA ASN A 259 2.85 11.67 -11.82
C ASN A 259 1.86 11.35 -12.95
N THR A 260 1.95 12.05 -14.08
CA THR A 260 1.14 11.78 -15.28
C THR A 260 1.48 10.40 -15.86
N ALA A 261 2.78 10.09 -15.99
CA ALA A 261 3.24 8.78 -16.46
C ALA A 261 2.84 7.65 -15.49
N ALA A 262 2.94 7.89 -14.18
CA ALA A 262 2.49 6.96 -13.15
C ALA A 262 0.98 6.71 -13.26
N PHE A 263 0.17 7.76 -13.44
CA PHE A 263 -1.26 7.64 -13.66
C PHE A 263 -1.57 6.73 -14.87
N ILE A 264 -0.95 7.00 -16.02
CA ILE A 264 -1.16 6.20 -17.24
C ILE A 264 -0.70 4.76 -17.03
N HIS A 265 0.49 4.57 -16.46
CA HIS A 265 1.05 3.25 -16.19
C HIS A 265 0.13 2.44 -15.28
N MET A 266 -0.27 3.00 -14.13
CA MET A 266 -1.14 2.32 -13.17
C MET A 266 -2.56 2.11 -13.70
N PHE A 267 -3.06 3.03 -14.53
CA PHE A 267 -4.36 2.85 -15.19
C PHE A 267 -4.36 1.60 -16.07
N LEU A 268 -3.27 1.35 -16.79
CA LEU A 268 -3.15 0.21 -17.71
C LEU A 268 -2.82 -1.10 -17.00
N THR A 269 -2.06 -1.07 -15.90
CA THR A 269 -1.43 -2.29 -15.34
C THR A 269 -1.94 -2.71 -13.96
N ALA A 270 -2.59 -1.83 -13.19
CA ALA A 270 -2.92 -2.10 -11.78
C ALA A 270 -4.36 -2.60 -11.58
N PRO A 271 -4.61 -3.91 -11.38
CA PRO A 271 -5.95 -4.40 -11.05
C PRO A 271 -6.43 -3.92 -9.67
N GLU A 272 -7.74 -3.92 -9.46
CA GLU A 272 -8.35 -3.71 -8.15
C GLU A 272 -8.14 -4.93 -7.26
N THR A 273 -7.73 -4.70 -6.01
CA THR A 273 -7.50 -5.75 -4.99
C THR A 273 -8.59 -5.80 -3.94
N LYS A 274 -9.41 -4.74 -3.82
CA LYS A 274 -10.50 -4.67 -2.84
C LYS A 274 -11.53 -5.79 -3.06
N GLY A 275 -11.81 -6.54 -1.99
CA GLY A 275 -12.86 -7.56 -1.97
C GLY A 275 -12.42 -8.95 -2.43
N TYR A 276 -11.13 -9.11 -2.76
CA TYR A 276 -10.53 -10.42 -3.04
C TYR A 276 -9.69 -10.87 -1.85
N THR A 277 -9.70 -12.16 -1.54
CA THR A 277 -8.73 -12.73 -0.61
C THR A 277 -7.34 -12.74 -1.25
N LEU A 278 -6.32 -12.88 -0.40
CA LEU A 278 -4.93 -12.94 -0.86
C LEU A 278 -4.65 -14.13 -1.79
N GLU A 279 -5.48 -15.18 -1.72
CA GLU A 279 -5.37 -16.36 -2.57
C GLU A 279 -6.15 -16.19 -3.88
N GLU A 280 -7.28 -15.47 -3.85
CA GLU A 280 -8.07 -15.13 -5.04
C GLU A 280 -7.35 -14.15 -5.99
N MET A 281 -6.34 -13.43 -5.49
CA MET A 281 -5.53 -12.55 -6.33
C MET A 281 -4.82 -13.31 -7.46
N ASP A 282 -4.56 -14.62 -7.31
CA ASP A 282 -4.05 -15.40 -8.43
C ASP A 282 -5.05 -15.47 -9.58
N ASP A 283 -6.32 -15.75 -9.29
CA ASP A 283 -7.39 -15.79 -10.28
C ASP A 283 -7.57 -14.43 -10.98
N VAL A 284 -7.42 -13.32 -10.26
CA VAL A 284 -7.53 -11.97 -10.85
C VAL A 284 -6.50 -11.75 -11.94
N PHE A 285 -5.23 -12.08 -11.68
CA PHE A 285 -4.15 -11.91 -12.66
C PHE A 285 -4.16 -12.96 -13.76
N ASP A 286 -4.69 -14.16 -13.50
CA ASP A 286 -4.74 -15.26 -14.48
C ASP A 286 -6.02 -15.27 -15.33
N SER A 287 -7.03 -14.46 -14.97
CA SER A 287 -8.29 -14.29 -15.72
C SER A 287 -8.11 -13.76 -17.16
N GLY A 288 -6.95 -13.19 -17.48
CA GLY A 288 -6.69 -12.53 -18.77
C GLY A 288 -7.49 -11.24 -18.98
N LEU A 289 -8.24 -10.78 -17.98
CA LEU A 289 -8.96 -9.51 -18.04
C LEU A 289 -7.99 -8.33 -17.98
N PRO A 290 -8.26 -7.24 -18.71
CA PRO A 290 -7.51 -6.00 -18.56
C PRO A 290 -7.64 -5.43 -17.14
N ALA A 291 -6.60 -4.76 -16.64
CA ALA A 291 -6.53 -4.25 -15.26
C ALA A 291 -7.69 -3.29 -14.86
N TRP A 292 -8.37 -2.69 -15.84
CA TRP A 292 -9.53 -1.81 -15.62
C TRP A 292 -10.88 -2.55 -15.53
N ARG A 293 -10.93 -3.85 -15.81
CA ARG A 293 -12.14 -4.67 -15.65
C ARG A 293 -12.03 -5.50 -14.38
N LYS A 294 -13.11 -5.52 -13.60
CA LYS A 294 -13.21 -6.36 -12.41
C LYS A 294 -13.60 -7.77 -12.83
N LEU A 295 -13.05 -8.76 -12.14
CA LEU A 295 -13.52 -10.13 -12.26
C LEU A 295 -14.84 -10.24 -11.49
N GLU A 296 -15.96 -10.38 -12.22
CA GLU A 296 -17.28 -10.62 -11.62
C GLU A 296 -17.35 -12.06 -11.12
N ARG A 297 -16.84 -12.29 -9.90
CA ARG A 297 -17.02 -13.53 -9.15
C ARG A 297 -17.43 -13.16 -7.72
N LYS A 298 -18.40 -13.88 -7.15
CA LYS A 298 -18.72 -13.76 -5.72
C LYS A 298 -17.49 -14.25 -4.96
N SER A 299 -17.10 -13.55 -3.89
CA SER A 299 -15.93 -13.97 -3.10
C SER A 299 -16.15 -15.41 -2.65
N ARG A 300 -15.18 -16.30 -2.90
CA ARG A 300 -15.21 -17.70 -2.47
C ARG A 300 -15.44 -17.80 -0.96
N MET A 301 -15.00 -16.80 -0.19
CA MET A 301 -15.30 -16.71 1.24
C MET A 301 -16.79 -16.49 1.52
N GLU A 302 -17.46 -15.62 0.77
CA GLU A 302 -18.91 -15.42 0.90
C GLU A 302 -19.69 -16.66 0.44
N GLU A 303 -19.20 -17.35 -0.59
CA GLU A 303 -19.77 -18.62 -1.05
C GLU A 303 -19.59 -19.74 -0.01
N LEU A 304 -18.38 -19.91 0.53
CA LEU A 304 -18.08 -20.88 1.58
C LEU A 304 -18.84 -20.56 2.88
N GLU A 305 -18.91 -19.30 3.30
CA GLU A 305 -19.70 -18.87 4.45
C GLU A 305 -21.18 -19.24 4.25
N LYS A 306 -21.71 -18.98 3.06
CA LYS A 306 -23.09 -19.32 2.71
C LYS A 306 -23.32 -20.84 2.69
N GLU A 307 -22.42 -21.63 2.10
CA GLU A 307 -22.52 -23.09 2.08
C GLU A 307 -22.41 -23.72 3.47
N ILE A 308 -21.62 -23.14 4.37
CA ILE A 308 -21.54 -23.54 5.78
C ILE A 308 -22.84 -23.19 6.51
N ILE A 309 -23.40 -21.99 6.32
CA ILE A 309 -24.68 -21.58 6.92
C ILE A 309 -25.83 -22.44 6.40
N GLU A 310 -25.83 -22.77 5.11
CA GLU A 310 -26.83 -23.66 4.48
C GLU A 310 -26.64 -25.13 4.86
N GLY A 311 -25.55 -25.49 5.56
CA GLY A 311 -25.26 -26.84 6.02
C GLY A 311 -24.75 -27.79 4.94
N ASN A 312 -24.46 -27.28 3.74
CA ASN A 312 -23.96 -28.05 2.60
C ASN A 312 -22.48 -28.44 2.77
N LEU A 313 -21.75 -27.75 3.64
CA LEU A 313 -20.33 -27.98 3.89
C LEU A 313 -20.05 -28.08 5.40
N LYS A 314 -19.86 -29.32 5.88
CA LYS A 314 -19.43 -29.59 7.26
C LYS A 314 -17.92 -29.59 7.31
N ILE A 315 -17.34 -28.57 7.93
CA ILE A 315 -15.91 -28.54 8.24
C ILE A 315 -15.76 -29.13 9.63
N THR A 316 -15.28 -30.36 9.70
CA THR A 316 -14.97 -30.99 10.97
C THR A 316 -13.63 -30.43 11.48
N PRO A 317 -13.58 -29.73 12.62
CA PRO A 317 -12.31 -29.35 13.22
C PRO A 317 -11.49 -30.62 13.49
N ALA A 318 -10.16 -30.53 13.39
CA ALA A 318 -9.26 -31.68 13.55
C ALA A 318 -9.45 -32.48 14.85
N HIS A 319 -10.12 -31.90 15.85
CA HIS A 319 -10.45 -32.52 17.13
C HIS A 319 -11.38 -33.74 17.05
N GLU A 320 -12.15 -33.91 15.96
CA GLU A 320 -13.01 -35.10 15.75
C GLU A 320 -12.41 -36.11 14.75
N ALA A 321 -11.34 -35.75 14.03
CA ALA A 321 -10.69 -36.65 13.08
C ALA A 321 -9.78 -37.68 13.76
N THR A 322 -9.35 -37.42 15.01
CA THR A 322 -8.64 -38.37 15.85
C THR A 322 -9.64 -39.16 16.69
N GLY A 323 -10.21 -40.21 16.08
CA GLY A 323 -11.12 -41.12 16.76
C GLY A 323 -10.51 -41.72 18.03
N VAL A 324 -10.94 -41.21 19.19
CA VAL A 324 -10.92 -41.93 20.46
C VAL A 324 -12.37 -42.16 20.86
N SER A 325 -12.87 -43.33 20.48
CA SER A 325 -14.14 -43.87 20.95
C SER A 325 -14.02 -44.13 22.46
N ALA A 326 -14.58 -43.25 23.28
CA ALA A 326 -14.83 -43.55 24.69
C ALA A 326 -16.13 -44.36 24.79
N THR A 327 -16.01 -45.68 24.60
CA THR A 327 -17.06 -46.64 24.91
C THR A 327 -17.32 -46.69 26.42
N HIS A 328 -18.61 -46.60 26.76
CA HIS A 328 -19.29 -47.20 27.92
C HIS A 328 -18.84 -46.86 29.34
N VAL A 329 -19.64 -46.03 30.03
CA VAL A 329 -19.92 -46.25 31.46
C VAL A 329 -21.40 -45.95 31.77
N THR A 330 -22.18 -47.00 32.00
CA THR A 330 -23.19 -47.12 33.06
C THR A 330 -23.47 -48.61 33.23
N PRO A 331 -23.51 -49.12 34.48
CA PRO A 331 -24.76 -49.06 35.22
C PRO A 331 -24.64 -48.74 36.73
N GLU A 332 -25.78 -48.23 37.21
CA GLU A 332 -26.33 -48.18 38.57
C GLU A 332 -26.06 -49.42 39.47
N LYS A 333 -25.70 -49.20 40.76
CA LYS A 333 -26.49 -49.50 42.00
C LYS A 333 -25.63 -49.74 43.26
N GLN A 334 -26.10 -49.12 44.37
CA GLN A 334 -26.23 -49.60 45.76
C GLN A 334 -25.08 -50.42 46.40
N VAL A 335 -24.48 -49.92 47.49
CA VAL A 335 -24.87 -50.12 48.92
C VAL A 335 -24.26 -48.99 49.74
#